data_AF-A0A4S0JIE7-F1
#
_entry.id   AF-A0A4S0JIE7-F1
#
_cell.length_a   1.000
_cell.length_b   1.000
_cell.length_c   1.000
_cell.angle_alpha   90.00
_cell.angle_beta   90.00
_cell.angle_gamma   90.00
#
_symmetry.space_group_name_H-M   'P 1'
#
loop_
_entity.id
_entity.type
_entity.pdbx_description
1 polymer ?
#
loop_
_entity_poly.entity_id
_entity_poly.type
_entity_poly.pdbx_seq_one_letter_code
_entity_poly.pdbx_strand_id
1 'polypeptide(L)'
;MLASQAFAGDAEIKAGQAVIDGQLKALIADDGAKAYSFAAPNVKQVFPTVDAFMNMVTNGYPPVRKPRSYSFGKVEQTGPGSIVQQVLIIGPDGKDYEAVY
;
A
#
# COMPACT_ATOMS: atom_id res chain seq x y z
N MET A 1 -19.18 -8.17 -26.03
CA MET A 1 -19.29 -7.58 -24.68
C MET A 1 -17.93 -7.61 -23.96
N LEU A 2 -16.92 -6.86 -24.44
CA LEU A 2 -15.58 -6.80 -23.81
C LEU A 2 -15.31 -5.49 -23.05
N ALA A 3 -16.12 -4.44 -23.28
CA ALA A 3 -15.92 -3.13 -22.68
C ALA A 3 -16.14 -3.14 -21.15
N SER A 4 -17.14 -3.87 -20.65
CA SER A 4 -17.51 -3.85 -19.22
C SER A 4 -16.44 -4.41 -18.27
N GLN A 5 -15.61 -5.35 -18.73
CA GLN A 5 -14.56 -5.95 -17.91
C GLN A 5 -13.32 -5.06 -17.81
N ALA A 6 -12.97 -4.33 -18.86
CA ALA A 6 -11.88 -3.36 -18.84
C ALA A 6 -12.19 -2.16 -17.91
N PHE A 7 -13.43 -1.65 -17.96
CA PHE A 7 -13.86 -0.58 -17.07
C PHE A 7 -13.95 -0.99 -15.59
N ALA A 8 -14.35 -2.24 -15.31
CA ALA A 8 -14.29 -2.80 -13.96
C ALA A 8 -12.84 -2.81 -13.47
N GLY A 9 -11.93 -3.44 -14.22
CA GLY A 9 -10.51 -3.55 -13.85
C GLY A 9 -9.87 -2.19 -13.54
N ASP A 10 -10.12 -1.17 -14.36
CA ASP A 10 -9.63 0.19 -14.12
C ASP A 10 -10.16 0.81 -12.81
N ALA A 11 -11.42 0.53 -12.46
CA ALA A 11 -12.03 1.01 -11.22
C ALA A 11 -11.44 0.30 -10.00
N GLU A 12 -11.24 -1.02 -10.07
CA GLU A 12 -10.58 -1.79 -9.00
C GLU A 12 -9.13 -1.35 -8.78
N ILE A 13 -8.38 -1.10 -9.86
CA ILE A 13 -7.01 -0.56 -9.79
C ILE A 13 -6.98 0.78 -9.08
N LYS A 14 -7.85 1.71 -9.48
CA LYS A 14 -7.92 3.04 -8.84
C LYS A 14 -8.32 2.95 -7.37
N ALA A 15 -9.24 2.06 -7.02
CA ALA A 15 -9.64 1.84 -5.64
C ALA A 15 -8.47 1.29 -4.80
N GLY A 16 -7.74 0.30 -5.32
CA GLY A 16 -6.55 -0.24 -4.67
C GLY A 16 -5.46 0.81 -4.48
N GLN A 17 -5.15 1.58 -5.54
CA GLN A 17 -4.19 2.68 -5.47
C GLN A 17 -4.61 3.74 -4.45
N ALA A 18 -5.89 4.09 -4.36
CA ALA A 18 -6.37 5.06 -3.37
C ALA A 18 -6.20 4.57 -1.93
N VAL A 19 -6.40 3.27 -1.66
CA VAL A 19 -6.16 2.67 -0.35
C VAL A 19 -4.68 2.69 0.00
N ILE A 20 -3.81 2.27 -0.93
CA ILE A 20 -2.36 2.26 -0.74
C ILE A 20 -1.83 3.68 -0.52
N ASP A 21 -2.25 4.64 -1.36
CA ASP A 21 -1.88 6.05 -1.23
C ASP A 21 -2.32 6.63 0.12
N GLY A 22 -3.54 6.32 0.55
CA GLY A 22 -4.06 6.72 1.86
C GLY A 22 -3.23 6.16 3.02
N GLN A 23 -2.82 4.89 2.92
CA GLN A 23 -1.97 4.25 3.93
C GLN A 23 -0.58 4.89 3.98
N LEU A 24 0.08 5.08 2.83
CA LEU A 24 1.41 5.68 2.73
C LEU A 24 1.40 7.12 3.26
N LYS A 25 0.42 7.94 2.86
CA LYS A 25 0.27 9.31 3.36
C LYS A 25 0.08 9.36 4.87
N ALA A 26 -0.72 8.45 5.43
CA ALA A 26 -0.90 8.37 6.87
C ALA A 26 0.40 7.97 7.60
N LEU A 27 1.16 7.01 7.05
CA LEU A 27 2.47 6.62 7.59
C LEU A 27 3.49 7.77 7.56
N ILE A 28 3.52 8.55 6.47
CA ILE A 28 4.39 9.73 6.30
C ILE A 28 4.02 10.85 7.28
N ALA A 29 2.72 11.03 7.55
CA ALA A 29 2.21 12.01 8.51
C ALA A 29 2.30 11.54 9.97
N ASP A 30 2.92 10.39 10.23
CA ASP A 30 2.95 9.72 11.54
C ASP A 30 1.54 9.43 12.14
N ASP A 31 0.49 9.39 11.32
CA ASP A 31 -0.88 9.03 11.71
C ASP A 31 -1.08 7.52 11.66
N GLY A 32 -0.62 6.85 12.72
CA GLY A 32 -0.69 5.39 12.83
C GLY A 32 -2.10 4.82 12.87
N ALA A 33 -3.05 5.54 13.47
CA ALA A 33 -4.44 5.09 13.55
C ALA A 33 -5.09 5.08 12.16
N LYS A 34 -4.88 6.14 11.37
CA LYS A 34 -5.35 6.20 9.99
C LYS A 34 -4.64 5.17 9.11
N ALA A 35 -3.33 5.03 9.23
CA ALA A 35 -2.57 4.02 8.50
C ALA A 35 -3.07 2.60 8.78
N TYR A 36 -3.32 2.28 10.06
CA TYR A 36 -3.86 0.99 10.48
C TYR A 36 -5.29 0.75 9.97
N SER A 37 -6.09 1.81 9.80
CA SER A 37 -7.45 1.68 9.25
C SER A 37 -7.46 1.05 7.84
N PHE A 38 -6.44 1.35 7.03
CA PHE A 38 -6.24 0.79 5.68
C PHE A 38 -5.62 -0.62 5.68
N ALA A 39 -5.07 -1.09 6.81
CA ALA A 39 -4.41 -2.40 6.86
C ALA A 39 -5.38 -3.55 6.54
N ALA A 40 -4.89 -4.52 5.79
CA ALA A 40 -5.65 -5.71 5.41
C ALA A 40 -6.03 -6.56 6.64
N PRO A 41 -7.15 -7.31 6.59
CA PRO A 41 -7.64 -8.07 7.75
C PRO A 41 -6.60 -9.04 8.35
N ASN A 42 -5.83 -9.73 7.51
CA ASN A 42 -4.74 -10.62 7.94
C ASN A 42 -3.65 -9.86 8.70
N VAL A 43 -3.28 -8.65 8.27
CA VAL A 43 -2.32 -7.79 8.98
C VAL A 43 -2.89 -7.38 10.34
N LYS A 44 -4.19 -7.04 10.41
CA LYS A 44 -4.87 -6.71 11.68
C LYS A 44 -4.95 -7.91 12.62
N GLN A 45 -5.05 -9.13 12.10
CA GLN A 45 -5.01 -10.34 12.93
C GLN A 45 -3.64 -10.58 13.56
N VAL A 46 -2.55 -10.33 12.81
CA VAL A 46 -1.18 -10.50 13.32
C VAL A 46 -0.76 -9.34 14.24
N PHE A 47 -1.19 -8.12 13.91
CA PHE A 47 -0.92 -6.90 14.68
C PHE A 47 -2.24 -6.29 15.15
N PRO A 48 -2.82 -6.78 16.26
CA PRO A 48 -4.18 -6.43 16.68
C PRO A 48 -4.32 -5.02 17.28
N THR A 49 -3.21 -4.30 17.46
CA THR A 49 -3.20 -2.93 17.98
C THR A 49 -2.46 -2.00 17.03
N VAL A 50 -2.84 -0.72 17.04
CA VAL A 50 -2.14 0.34 16.29
C VAL A 50 -0.66 0.36 16.68
N ASP A 51 -0.35 0.26 17.97
CA ASP A 51 1.03 0.28 18.46
C ASP A 51 1.84 -0.91 17.96
N ALA A 52 1.28 -2.13 17.97
CA ALA A 52 1.95 -3.32 17.45
C ALA A 52 2.23 -3.19 15.95
N PHE A 53 1.24 -2.70 15.19
CA PHE A 53 1.39 -2.43 13.77
C PHE A 53 2.47 -1.37 13.50
N MET A 54 2.41 -0.23 14.20
CA MET A 54 3.35 0.87 13.99
C MET A 54 4.77 0.49 14.42
N ASN A 55 4.93 -0.28 15.49
CA ASN A 55 6.25 -0.81 15.89
C ASN A 55 6.82 -1.73 14.82
N MET A 56 6.01 -2.64 14.27
CA MET A 56 6.46 -3.49 13.17
C MET A 56 6.83 -2.65 11.93
N VAL A 57 6.00 -1.69 11.52
CA VAL A 57 6.27 -0.86 10.33
C VAL A 57 7.54 -0.04 10.48
N THR A 58 7.75 0.56 11.66
CA THR A 58 8.91 1.41 11.94
C THR A 58 10.22 0.62 11.89
N ASN A 59 10.21 -0.59 12.44
CA ASN A 59 11.42 -1.40 12.56
C ASN A 59 11.68 -2.24 11.30
N GLY A 60 10.63 -2.68 10.61
CA GLY A 60 10.75 -3.56 9.44
C GLY A 60 10.81 -2.82 8.10
N TYR A 61 10.19 -1.65 8.00
CA TYR A 61 9.99 -0.96 6.71
C TYR A 61 10.30 0.56 6.76
N PRO A 62 11.52 0.99 7.17
CA PRO A 62 11.88 2.41 7.21
C PRO A 62 11.58 3.23 5.92
N PRO A 63 11.78 2.70 4.70
CA PRO A 63 11.50 3.44 3.47
C PRO A 63 10.04 3.89 3.32
N VAL A 64 9.09 3.19 3.94
CA VAL A 64 7.65 3.47 3.83
C VAL A 64 7.24 4.65 4.72
N ARG A 65 7.92 4.87 5.85
CA ARG A 65 7.62 5.98 6.78
C ARG A 65 8.25 7.30 6.37
N LYS A 66 9.44 7.26 5.78
CA LYS A 66 10.17 8.48 5.39
C LYS A 66 10.69 8.40 3.95
N PRO A 67 9.82 8.13 2.96
CA PRO A 67 10.22 8.14 1.58
C PRO A 67 10.59 9.56 1.14
N ARG A 68 11.56 9.68 0.23
CA ARG A 68 11.76 10.91 -0.54
C ARG A 68 10.68 11.07 -1.60
N SER A 69 10.25 9.95 -2.19
CA SER A 69 9.14 9.88 -3.14
C SER A 69 8.64 8.45 -3.26
N TYR A 70 7.42 8.28 -3.78
CA TYR A 70 6.89 7.00 -4.21
C TYR A 70 6.03 7.16 -5.46
N SER A 71 5.85 6.08 -6.22
CA SER A 71 5.01 6.04 -7.41
C SER A 71 4.41 4.66 -7.62
N PHE A 72 3.22 4.60 -8.21
CA PHE A 72 2.62 3.35 -8.64
C PHE A 72 3.34 2.79 -9.86
N GLY A 73 3.76 1.53 -9.75
CA GLY A 73 4.39 0.76 -10.81
C GLY A 73 3.38 -0.11 -11.55
N LYS A 74 3.83 -1.30 -11.92
CA LYS A 74 3.03 -2.30 -12.64
C LYS A 74 1.81 -2.74 -11.82
N VAL A 75 0.77 -3.11 -12.55
CA VAL A 75 -0.39 -3.82 -12.02
C VAL A 75 -0.43 -5.18 -12.69
N GLU A 76 -0.58 -6.23 -11.89
CA GLU A 76 -0.80 -7.59 -12.39
C GLU A 76 -2.15 -8.10 -11.93
N GLN A 77 -3.00 -8.52 -12.85
CA GLN A 77 -4.26 -9.15 -12.51
C GLN A 77 -4.01 -10.63 -12.20
N THR A 78 -4.26 -11.05 -10.96
CA THR A 78 -3.99 -12.41 -10.49
C THR A 78 -5.24 -13.30 -10.50
N GLY A 79 -6.42 -12.70 -10.72
CA GLY A 79 -7.69 -13.39 -10.89
C GLY A 79 -8.86 -12.43 -11.08
N PRO A 80 -10.10 -12.92 -11.21
CA PRO A 80 -11.28 -12.06 -11.31
C PRO A 80 -11.41 -11.15 -10.08
N GLY A 81 -11.25 -9.84 -10.27
CA GLY A 81 -11.31 -8.84 -9.20
C GLY A 81 -10.10 -8.77 -8.26
N SER A 82 -9.05 -9.56 -8.53
CA SER A 82 -7.82 -9.58 -7.73
C SER A 82 -6.66 -9.00 -8.54
N ILE A 83 -5.99 -8.00 -7.97
CA ILE A 83 -4.81 -7.38 -8.54
C ILE A 83 -3.66 -7.42 -7.54
N VAL A 84 -2.46 -7.32 -8.08
CA VAL A 84 -1.23 -7.02 -7.35
C VAL A 84 -0.74 -5.66 -7.85
N GLN A 85 -0.52 -4.74 -6.92
CA GLN A 85 -0.04 -3.39 -7.22
C GLN A 85 1.40 -3.22 -6.75
N GLN A 86 2.30 -2.96 -7.70
CA GLN A 86 3.67 -2.59 -7.41
C GLN A 86 3.74 -1.11 -6.98
N VAL A 87 4.53 -0.83 -5.94
CA VAL A 87 4.87 0.54 -5.52
C VAL A 87 6.39 0.68 -5.50
N LEU A 88 6.87 1.68 -6.21
CA LEU A 88 8.28 2.05 -6.24
C LEU A 88 8.50 3.16 -5.21
N ILE A 89 9.50 3.00 -4.34
CA ILE A 89 9.77 3.90 -3.22
C ILE A 89 11.23 4.31 -3.26
N ILE A 90 11.51 5.62 -3.21
CA ILE A 90 12.86 6.12 -2.94
C ILE A 90 12.96 6.33 -1.43
N GLY A 91 13.79 5.52 -0.77
CA GLY A 91 13.97 5.57 0.68
C GLY A 91 14.69 6.83 1.15
N PRO A 92 14.74 7.06 2.49
CA PRO A 92 15.43 8.22 3.06
C PRO A 92 16.93 8.24 2.72
N ASP A 93 17.53 7.06 2.55
CA ASP A 93 18.92 6.85 2.14
C ASP A 93 19.15 7.08 0.63
N GLY A 94 18.09 7.35 -0.13
CA GLY A 94 18.14 7.60 -1.57
C GLY A 94 18.19 6.34 -2.42
N LYS A 95 18.01 5.15 -1.84
CA LYS A 95 17.93 3.90 -2.60
C LYS A 95 16.52 3.60 -3.07
N ASP A 96 16.44 2.84 -4.16
CA ASP A 96 15.17 2.34 -4.69
C ASP A 96 14.73 1.08 -3.92
N TYR A 97 13.46 1.05 -3.57
CA TYR A 97 12.76 -0.04 -2.92
C TYR A 97 11.49 -0.37 -3.70
N GLU A 98 11.11 -1.63 -3.63
CA GLU A 98 9.88 -2.12 -4.22
C GLU A 98 9.01 -2.75 -3.13
N ALA A 99 7.74 -2.36 -3.13
CA ALA A 99 6.70 -2.98 -2.32
C ALA A 99 5.60 -3.51 -3.22
N VAL A 100 5.02 -4.64 -2.83
CA VAL A 100 3.96 -5.31 -3.56
C VAL A 100 2.77 -5.43 -2.62
N TYR A 101 1.63 -4.90 -3.06
CA TYR A 101 0.37 -4.85 -2.32
C TYR A 101 -0.69 -5.71 -2.99
#